data_AF-A0A968YKV6-F1
#
_entry.id   AF-A0A968YKV6-F1
#
_cell.length_a   1.000
_cell.length_b   1.000
_cell.length_c   1.000
_cell.angle_alpha   90.00
_cell.angle_beta   90.00
_cell.angle_gamma   90.00
#
_symmetry.space_group_name_H-M   'P 1'
#
loop_
_entity.id
_entity.type
_entity.pdbx_description
1 polymer ?
#
loop_
_entity_poly.entity_id
_entity_poly.type
_entity_poly.pdbx_seq_one_letter_code
_entity_poly.pdbx_strand_id
1 'polypeptide(L)'
;MTIRETAISKLHQLPESLIQEVSDFIDFIAHKHQAKIIHDHPETSLGETWSQWFKAVDDLVVTPSEPEITYPQLLLNKYRQQGLDL
;
A
#
# COMPACT_ATOMS: atom_id res chain seq x y z
N MET A 1 2.92 -14.04 5.60
CA MET A 1 2.30 -13.06 6.50
C MET A 1 1.47 -12.12 5.66
N THR A 2 0.15 -12.09 5.87
CA THR A 2 -0.76 -11.24 5.10
C THR A 2 -0.75 -9.80 5.66
N ILE A 3 -1.10 -8.82 4.82
CA ILE A 3 -1.17 -7.40 5.25
C ILE A 3 -2.08 -7.24 6.48
N ARG A 4 -3.16 -8.04 6.55
CA ARG A 4 -4.07 -8.12 7.69
C ARG A 4 -3.36 -8.56 8.97
N GLU A 5 -2.56 -9.62 8.91
CA GLU A 5 -1.81 -10.12 10.08
C GLU A 5 -0.77 -9.10 10.57
N THR A 6 -0.11 -8.42 9.65
CA THR A 6 0.86 -7.36 9.99
C THR A 6 0.20 -6.14 10.63
N ALA A 7 -0.98 -5.74 10.14
CA ALA A 7 -1.74 -4.63 10.72
C ALA A 7 -2.22 -4.96 12.14
N ILE A 8 -2.75 -6.16 12.36
CA ILE A 8 -3.19 -6.63 13.68
C ILE A 8 -2.00 -6.68 14.66
N SER A 9 -0.86 -7.22 14.22
CA SER A 9 0.33 -7.30 15.06
C SER A 9 0.86 -5.91 15.47
N LYS A 10 0.83 -4.94 14.55
CA LYS A 10 1.22 -3.55 14.83
C LYS A 10 0.24 -2.84 15.76
N LEU A 11 -1.06 -3.10 15.63
CA LEU A 11 -2.11 -2.59 16.53
C LEU A 11 -1.93 -3.09 17.97
N HIS A 12 -1.60 -4.37 18.15
CA HIS A 12 -1.34 -4.93 19.48
C HIS A 12 -0.04 -4.43 20.14
N GLN A 13 0.90 -3.89 19.36
CA GLN A 13 2.16 -3.34 19.87
C GLN A 13 2.07 -1.84 20.21
N LEU A 14 0.94 -1.20 19.93
CA LEU A 14 0.72 0.20 20.24
C LEU A 14 0.32 0.39 21.72
N PRO A 15 0.73 1.49 22.35
CA PRO A 15 0.28 1.83 23.70
C PRO A 15 -1.20 2.19 23.69
N GLU A 16 -1.92 1.86 24.78
CA GLU A 16 -3.37 2.03 24.93
C GLU A 16 -3.87 3.43 24.54
N SER A 17 -3.10 4.47 24.85
CA SER A 17 -3.42 5.85 24.50
C SER A 17 -3.49 6.09 22.98
N LEU A 18 -2.65 5.41 22.19
CA LEU A 18 -2.69 5.50 20.73
C LEU A 18 -3.75 4.58 20.12
N ILE A 19 -4.13 3.48 20.80
CA ILE A 19 -5.21 2.60 20.32
C ILE A 19 -6.51 3.38 20.26
N GLN A 20 -6.80 4.18 21.29
CA GLN A 20 -7.97 5.05 21.32
C GLN A 20 -7.93 6.08 20.18
N GLU A 21 -6.80 6.74 19.96
CA GLU A 21 -6.64 7.73 18.88
C GLU A 21 -6.80 7.11 17.49
N VAL A 22 -6.29 5.89 17.29
CA VAL A 22 -6.49 5.13 16.04
C VAL A 22 -7.95 4.73 15.87
N SER A 23 -8.65 4.34 16.94
CA SER A 23 -10.08 4.04 16.90
C SER A 23 -10.89 5.29 16.51
N ASP A 24 -10.64 6.41 17.18
CA ASP A 24 -11.31 7.68 16.92
C ASP A 24 -11.06 8.15 15.47
N PHE A 25 -9.85 7.92 14.94
CA PHE A 25 -9.52 8.22 13.55
C PHE A 25 -10.25 7.31 12.55
N ILE A 26 -10.38 6.01 12.85
CA ILE A 26 -11.17 5.07 12.03
C ILE A 26 -12.65 5.48 12.03
N ASP A 27 -13.20 5.83 13.19
CA ASP A 27 -14.58 6.29 13.32
C ASP A 27 -14.83 7.59 12.57
N PHE A 28 -13.87 8.53 12.61
CA PHE A 28 -13.90 9.76 11.83
C PHE A 28 -13.89 9.49 10.32
N ILE A 29 -13.04 8.58 9.83
CA ILE A 29 -13.04 8.17 8.42
C ILE A 29 -14.37 7.51 8.05
N ALA A 30 -14.88 6.62 8.89
CA ALA A 30 -16.16 5.94 8.65
C ALA A 30 -17.31 6.94 8.56
N HIS A 31 -17.41 7.90 9.48
CA HIS A 31 -18.41 8.97 9.45
C HIS A 31 -18.26 9.87 8.22
N LYS A 32 -17.04 10.25 7.85
CA LYS A 32 -16.77 11.07 6.66
C LYS A 32 -17.16 10.35 5.37
N HIS A 33 -16.89 9.05 5.29
CA HIS A 33 -17.27 8.23 4.15
C HIS A 33 -18.78 8.02 4.07
N GLN A 34 -19.45 7.77 5.20
CA GLN A 34 -20.92 7.69 5.25
C GLN A 34 -21.57 9.02 4.85
N ALA A 35 -21.08 10.16 5.35
CA ALA A 35 -21.57 11.47 4.96
C ALA A 35 -21.34 11.76 3.46
N LYS A 36 -20.21 11.32 2.89
CA LYS A 36 -19.93 11.45 1.46
C LYS A 36 -20.82 10.54 0.60
N ILE A 37 -21.08 9.31 1.03
CA ILE A 37 -21.96 8.36 0.32
C ILE A 37 -23.41 8.86 0.28
N ILE A 38 -23.88 9.50 1.35
CA ILE A 38 -25.25 10.07 1.41
C ILE A 38 -25.42 11.27 0.45
N HIS A 39 -24.34 12.00 0.15
CA HIS A 39 -24.41 13.20 -0.68
C HIS A 39 -24.13 12.97 -2.19
N ASP A 40 -23.40 11.93 -2.60
CA ASP A 40 -22.95 11.83 -4.00
C ASP A 40 -23.81 10.96 -4.94
N HIS A 41 -24.39 9.82 -4.53
CA HIS A 41 -25.33 9.04 -5.37
C HIS A 41 -25.75 7.74 -4.66
N PRO A 42 -27.03 7.38 -4.59
CA PRO A 42 -27.40 5.97 -4.47
C PRO A 42 -27.16 5.30 -5.83
N GLU A 43 -26.73 4.05 -5.85
CA GLU A 43 -26.50 3.28 -7.10
C GLU A 43 -25.18 3.51 -7.84
N THR A 44 -24.07 3.42 -7.12
CA THR A 44 -23.00 2.57 -7.66
C THR A 44 -22.46 1.80 -6.49
N SER A 45 -22.67 0.48 -6.47
CA SER A 45 -22.30 -0.32 -5.31
C SER A 45 -20.79 -0.19 -5.13
N LEU A 46 -20.35 0.08 -3.90
CA LEU A 46 -18.93 0.21 -3.57
C LEU A 46 -18.10 -0.97 -4.12
N GLY A 47 -18.71 -2.16 -4.17
CA GLY A 47 -18.13 -3.36 -4.79
C GLY A 47 -17.85 -3.24 -6.28
N GLU A 48 -18.66 -2.51 -7.03
CA GLU A 48 -18.48 -2.27 -8.47
C GLU A 48 -17.30 -1.32 -8.73
N THR A 49 -17.17 -0.27 -7.91
CA THR A 49 -16.01 0.64 -7.94
C THR A 49 -14.72 -0.09 -7.56
N TRP A 50 -14.75 -0.95 -6.53
CA TRP A 50 -13.60 -1.77 -6.16
C TRP A 50 -13.25 -2.78 -7.26
N SER A 51 -14.25 -3.43 -7.87
CA SER A 51 -14.04 -4.39 -8.96
C SER A 51 -13.36 -3.73 -10.17
N GLN A 52 -13.79 -2.52 -10.54
CA GLN A 52 -13.16 -1.74 -11.61
C GLN A 52 -11.72 -1.33 -11.27
N TRP A 53 -11.46 -0.93 -10.02
CA TRP A 53 -10.12 -0.56 -9.57
C TRP A 53 -9.16 -1.77 -9.61
N PHE A 54 -9.59 -2.93 -9.12
CA PHE A 54 -8.77 -4.14 -9.16
C PHE A 54 -8.42 -4.55 -10.60
N LYS A 55 -9.40 -4.50 -11.52
CA LYS A 55 -9.15 -4.79 -12.93
C LYS A 55 -8.14 -3.84 -13.55
N ALA A 56 -8.24 -2.54 -13.26
CA ALA A 56 -7.32 -1.54 -13.79
C ALA A 56 -5.88 -1.71 -13.27
N VAL A 57 -5.71 -2.21 -12.05
CA VAL A 57 -4.39 -2.51 -11.46
C VAL A 57 -3.80 -3.79 -12.06
N ASP A 58 -4.62 -4.80 -12.33
CA ASP A 58 -4.17 -6.06 -12.95
C ASP A 58 -3.77 -5.87 -14.42
N ASP A 59 -4.51 -5.01 -15.14
CA ASP A 59 -4.19 -4.61 -16.52
C ASP A 59 -3.01 -3.62 -16.60
N LEU A 60 -2.50 -3.13 -15.46
CA LEU A 60 -1.37 -2.21 -15.43
C LEU A 60 -0.08 -2.97 -15.75
N VAL A 61 0.27 -3.01 -17.04
CA VAL A 61 1.58 -3.46 -17.49
C VAL A 61 2.61 -2.45 -17.02
N VAL A 62 3.23 -2.73 -15.86
CA VAL A 62 4.42 -2.03 -15.40
C VAL A 62 5.54 -2.39 -16.37
N THR A 63 5.65 -1.62 -17.45
CA THR A 63 6.85 -1.63 -18.26
C THR A 63 7.97 -1.10 -17.38
N PRO A 64 9.03 -1.88 -17.10
CA PRO A 64 10.18 -1.35 -16.39
C PRO A 64 10.81 -0.31 -17.32
N SER A 65 10.51 0.96 -17.08
CA SER A 65 11.16 2.09 -17.72
C SER A 65 12.53 2.27 -17.09
N GLU A 66 13.42 1.33 -17.35
CA GLU A 66 14.89 1.44 -17.39
C GLU A 66 15.48 0.06 -17.67
N PRO A 67 16.59 -0.03 -18.43
CA PRO A 67 17.24 -1.32 -18.67
C PRO A 67 17.64 -1.91 -17.32
N GLU A 68 17.40 -3.19 -17.13
CA GLU A 68 17.85 -3.97 -15.98
C GLU A 68 19.37 -3.88 -15.80
N ILE A 69 19.89 -2.77 -15.26
CA ILE A 69 21.13 -2.84 -14.49
C ILE A 69 20.68 -3.44 -13.18
N THR A 70 20.53 -4.76 -13.19
CA THR A 70 20.20 -5.57 -12.02
C THR A 70 21.18 -5.12 -10.93
N TYR A 71 20.68 -4.81 -9.74
CA TYR A 71 21.49 -4.43 -8.58
C TYR A 71 22.82 -5.22 -8.43
N PRO A 72 22.89 -6.53 -8.76
CA PRO A 72 24.14 -7.27 -8.92
C PRO A 72 25.21 -6.62 -9.81
N GLN A 73 24.87 -6.11 -11.00
CA GLN A 73 25.84 -5.48 -11.92
C GLN A 73 26.36 -4.14 -11.38
N LEU A 74 25.49 -3.35 -10.74
CA LEU A 74 25.89 -2.09 -10.10
C LEU A 74 26.87 -2.36 -8.94
N LEU A 75 26.59 -3.39 -8.14
CA LEU A 75 27.46 -3.81 -7.05
C LEU A 75 28.81 -4.31 -7.59
N LEU A 76 28.80 -5.18 -8.62
CA LEU A 76 30.01 -5.70 -9.25
C LEU A 76 30.90 -4.57 -9.79
N ASN A 77 30.29 -3.57 -10.44
CA ASN A 77 31.02 -2.44 -10.99
C ASN A 77 31.64 -1.58 -9.87
N LYS A 78 30.93 -1.37 -8.77
CA LYS A 78 31.48 -0.69 -7.58
C LYS A 78 32.69 -1.43 -7.00
N TYR A 79 32.60 -2.74 -6.81
CA TYR A 79 33.71 -3.54 -6.24
C TYR A 79 34.95 -3.48 -7.13
N ARG A 80 34.78 -3.60 -8.46
CA ARG A 80 35.88 -3.47 -9.43
C ARG A 80 36.51 -2.07 -9.42
N GLN A 81 35.72 -1.00 -9.31
CA GLN A 81 36.23 0.37 -9.18
C GLN A 81 37.00 0.61 -7.88
N GLN A 82 36.73 -0.18 -6.83
CA GLN A 82 37.41 -0.11 -5.55
C GLN A 82 38.65 -1.01 -5.48
N GLY A 83 39.03 -1.68 -6.58
CA GLY A 83 40.18 -2.59 -6.63
C GLY A 83 40.01 -3.85 -5.78
N LEU A 84 38.76 -4.17 -5.43
CA LEU A 84 38.37 -5.36 -4.69
C LEU A 84 37.85 -6.37 -5.71
N ASP A 85 38.75 -6.97 -6.50
CA ASP A 85 38.39 -8.16 -7.26
C ASP A 85 38.18 -9.32 -6.27
N LEU A 86 37.03 -9.99 -6.39
CA LEU A 86 36.68 -11.21 -5.64
C LEU A 86 37.52 -12.40 -6.14
#